data_AF-A0A847ZSP4-F1
#
_entry.id   AF-A0A847ZSP4-F1
#
_cell.length_a   1.000
_cell.length_b   1.000
_cell.length_c   1.000
_cell.angle_alpha   90.00
_cell.angle_beta   90.00
_cell.angle_gamma   90.00
#
_symmetry.space_group_name_H-M   'P 1'
#
loop_
_entity.id
_entity.type
_entity.pdbx_description
1 polymer ?
#
loop_
_entity_poly.entity_id
_entity_poly.type
_entity_poly.pdbx_seq_one_letter_code
_entity_poly.pdbx_strand_id
1 'polypeptide(L)'
;GGGRDVHPDRYADMRADVGKLLAPFVQQVHTMNEGTTGPDHLLGTSGTVTTIAGVHLGLRHYDRSRVDGCWLEGADAERVTLELRALSYEDRSRNGCIGRERADLVLAGCAILDEIRAAFPNQRIRVADRGLREGILAQMMRADGHLGVRT
;
A
#
# COMPACT_ATOMS: atom_id res chain seq x y z
N GLY A 1 15.26 -14.53 -5.82
CA GLY A 1 14.53 -13.35 -5.32
C GLY A 1 14.78 -13.23 -3.84
N GLY A 2 15.06 -12.03 -3.34
CA GLY A 2 15.53 -11.77 -1.97
C GLY A 2 14.50 -11.97 -0.85
N GLY A 3 13.19 -12.05 -1.14
CA GLY A 3 12.15 -12.15 -0.10
C GLY A 3 11.61 -13.55 0.20
N ARG A 4 12.36 -14.61 -0.10
CA ARG A 4 12.01 -15.97 0.34
C ARG A 4 12.22 -16.15 1.85
N ASP A 5 13.37 -15.69 2.34
CA ASP A 5 13.77 -15.77 3.75
C ASP A 5 14.12 -14.36 4.27
N VAL A 6 13.12 -13.66 4.80
CA VAL A 6 13.28 -12.34 5.42
C VAL A 6 13.38 -12.52 6.92
N HIS A 7 14.61 -12.58 7.44
CA HIS A 7 14.86 -12.52 8.88
C HIS A 7 14.38 -11.15 9.43
N PRO A 8 13.92 -11.06 10.69
CA PRO A 8 13.51 -9.79 11.30
C PRO A 8 14.51 -8.64 11.09
N ASP A 9 15.81 -8.89 11.21
CA ASP A 9 16.85 -7.88 11.01
C ASP A 9 16.83 -7.31 9.59
N ARG A 10 16.61 -8.16 8.58
CA ARG A 10 16.49 -7.71 7.19
C ARG A 10 15.25 -6.84 6.96
N TYR A 11 14.17 -7.06 7.71
CA TYR A 11 12.98 -6.21 7.62
C TYR A 11 13.23 -4.83 8.22
N ALA A 12 13.93 -4.78 9.37
CA ALA A 12 14.35 -3.51 9.97
C ALA A 12 15.30 -2.74 9.03
N ASP A 13 16.25 -3.43 8.39
CA ASP A 13 17.14 -2.83 7.40
C ASP A 13 16.36 -2.26 6.20
N MET A 14 15.41 -3.03 5.65
CA MET A 14 14.52 -2.55 4.57
C MET A 14 13.78 -1.27 4.98
N ARG A 15 13.22 -1.24 6.19
CA ARG A 15 12.54 -0.06 6.72
C ARG A 15 13.49 1.12 6.88
N ALA A 16 14.68 0.91 7.45
CA ALA A 16 15.68 1.95 7.61
C ALA A 16 16.12 2.56 6.27
N ASP A 17 16.31 1.72 5.24
CA ASP A 17 16.67 2.19 3.90
C ASP A 17 15.53 2.94 3.21
N VAL A 18 14.29 2.46 3.32
CA VAL A 18 13.13 3.21 2.83
C VAL A 18 13.00 4.55 3.55
N GLY A 19 13.17 4.59 4.87
CA GLY A 19 13.10 5.82 5.66
C GLY A 19 14.07 6.89 5.15
N LYS A 20 15.32 6.51 4.83
CA LYS A 20 16.32 7.42 4.21
C LYS A 20 15.84 7.96 2.86
N LEU A 21 15.25 7.09 2.02
CA LEU A 21 14.76 7.47 0.69
C LEU A 21 13.51 8.36 0.75
N LEU A 22 12.64 8.15 1.73
CA LEU A 22 11.42 8.94 1.91
C LEU A 22 11.67 10.29 2.58
N ALA A 23 12.73 10.44 3.37
CA ALA A 23 12.98 11.64 4.19
C ALA A 23 12.87 12.98 3.41
N PRO A 24 13.44 13.13 2.19
CA PRO A 24 13.29 14.38 1.43
C PRO A 24 11.83 14.66 1.04
N PHE A 25 11.08 13.63 0.67
CA PHE A 25 9.67 13.75 0.31
C PHE A 25 8.81 14.08 1.53
N VAL A 26 9.04 13.40 2.66
CA VAL A 26 8.34 13.67 3.92
C VAL A 26 8.56 15.12 4.35
N GLN A 27 9.80 15.62 4.27
CA GLN A 27 10.10 17.02 4.56
C GLN A 27 9.35 17.98 3.64
N GLN A 28 9.31 17.70 2.34
CA GLN A 28 8.56 18.50 1.37
C GLN A 28 7.06 18.54 1.70
N VAL A 29 6.46 17.40 2.07
CA VAL A 29 5.03 17.31 2.46
C VAL A 29 4.76 18.11 3.73
N HIS A 30 5.61 18.04 4.75
CA HIS A 30 5.44 18.85 5.96
C HIS A 30 5.53 20.34 5.68
N THR A 31 6.45 20.77 4.80
CA THR A 31 6.55 22.17 4.38
C THR A 31 5.30 22.64 3.64
N MET A 32 4.73 21.81 2.76
CA MET A 32 3.50 22.15 2.03
C MET A 32 2.27 22.23 2.94
N ASN A 33 2.25 21.45 4.02
CA ASN A 33 1.14 21.43 4.98
C ASN A 33 1.39 22.33 6.20
N GLU A 34 2.15 23.42 6.05
CA GLU A 34 2.37 24.45 7.09
C GLU A 34 2.84 23.87 8.45
N GLY A 35 3.60 22.77 8.44
CA GLY A 35 4.11 22.13 9.65
C GLY A 35 3.12 21.22 10.39
N THR A 36 1.96 20.89 9.80
CA THR A 36 1.11 19.82 10.33
C THR A 36 1.76 18.45 10.12
N THR A 37 1.22 17.43 10.81
CA THR A 37 1.74 16.06 10.78
C THR A 37 1.50 15.31 9.46
N GLY A 38 1.01 15.97 8.39
CA GLY A 38 0.78 15.36 7.08
C GLY A 38 -0.61 15.64 6.49
N PRO A 39 -0.95 15.04 5.32
CA PRO A 39 -2.27 15.18 4.69
C PRO A 39 -3.39 14.61 5.56
N ASP A 40 -4.67 14.95 5.33
CA ASP A 40 -5.80 14.41 6.12
C ASP A 40 -6.12 12.94 5.87
N HIS A 41 -5.76 12.44 4.68
CA HIS A 41 -5.99 11.06 4.25
C HIS A 41 -4.87 10.59 3.31
N LEU A 42 -4.56 9.29 3.36
CA LEU A 42 -3.70 8.63 2.37
C LEU A 42 -4.54 7.85 1.36
N LEU A 43 -4.19 7.93 0.08
CA LEU A 43 -4.78 7.11 -0.98
C LEU A 43 -3.74 6.09 -1.47
N GLY A 44 -3.97 4.81 -1.24
CA GLY A 44 -3.10 3.72 -1.70
C GLY A 44 -3.66 3.08 -2.96
N THR A 45 -2.91 3.10 -4.07
CA THR A 45 -3.40 2.67 -5.39
C THR A 45 -2.69 1.45 -6.02
N SER A 46 -1.85 0.76 -5.25
CA SER A 46 -0.92 -0.26 -5.76
C SER A 46 -1.18 -1.66 -5.19
N GLY A 47 -0.64 -2.68 -5.88
CA GLY A 47 -0.78 -4.10 -5.54
C GLY A 47 -0.45 -4.43 -4.08
N THR A 48 0.48 -3.72 -3.44
CA THR A 48 0.80 -3.92 -2.02
C THR A 48 -0.38 -3.59 -1.12
N VAL A 49 -0.96 -2.39 -1.26
CA VAL A 49 -2.04 -1.94 -0.38
C VAL A 49 -3.33 -2.72 -0.62
N THR A 50 -3.60 -3.10 -1.87
CA THR A 50 -4.76 -3.95 -2.22
C THR A 50 -4.57 -5.38 -1.73
N THR A 51 -3.33 -5.89 -1.69
CA THR A 51 -3.01 -7.19 -1.07
C THR A 51 -3.23 -7.15 0.44
N ILE A 52 -2.68 -6.15 1.13
CA ILE A 52 -2.84 -5.99 2.58
C ILE A 52 -4.31 -5.85 2.94
N ALA A 53 -5.08 -5.08 2.16
CA ALA A 53 -6.52 -4.96 2.33
C ALA A 53 -7.25 -6.30 2.13
N GLY A 54 -6.91 -7.07 1.08
CA GLY A 54 -7.51 -8.38 0.86
C GLY A 54 -7.26 -9.35 2.01
N VAL A 55 -6.04 -9.36 2.55
CA VAL A 55 -5.67 -10.17 3.73
C VAL A 55 -6.37 -9.66 4.99
N HIS A 56 -6.40 -8.34 5.22
CA HIS A 56 -7.11 -7.71 6.33
C HIS A 56 -8.58 -8.12 6.36
N LEU A 57 -9.24 -8.11 5.20
CA LEU A 57 -10.65 -8.49 5.02
C LEU A 57 -10.90 -10.01 5.11
N GLY A 58 -9.85 -10.82 5.27
CA GLY A 58 -9.95 -12.28 5.38
C GLY A 58 -10.46 -12.94 4.10
N LEU A 59 -10.20 -12.36 2.93
CA LEU A 59 -10.71 -12.89 1.67
C LEU A 59 -9.99 -14.20 1.29
N ARG A 60 -10.76 -15.17 0.79
CA ARG A 60 -10.18 -16.43 0.26
C ARG A 60 -9.37 -16.20 -1.01
N HIS A 61 -9.83 -15.29 -1.86
CA HIS A 61 -9.18 -14.84 -3.08
C HIS A 61 -9.38 -13.34 -3.25
N TYR A 62 -8.51 -12.69 -4.02
CA TYR A 62 -8.66 -11.28 -4.34
C TYR A 62 -10.05 -10.96 -4.93
N ASP A 63 -10.77 -10.02 -4.30
CA ASP A 63 -12.06 -9.50 -4.77
C ASP A 63 -12.00 -7.98 -4.81
N ARG A 64 -11.88 -7.44 -6.03
CA ARG A 64 -11.82 -5.99 -6.28
C ARG A 64 -13.03 -5.25 -5.70
N SER A 65 -14.23 -5.83 -5.75
CA SER A 65 -15.45 -5.16 -5.28
C SER A 65 -15.46 -4.92 -3.77
N ARG A 66 -14.68 -5.74 -3.04
CA ARG A 66 -14.51 -5.66 -1.59
C ARG A 66 -13.31 -4.79 -1.20
N VAL A 67 -12.28 -4.75 -2.04
CA VAL A 67 -11.02 -4.04 -1.79
C VAL A 67 -11.05 -2.59 -2.26
N ASP A 68 -11.59 -2.31 -3.46
CA ASP A 68 -11.67 -0.95 -4.00
C ASP A 68 -12.57 -0.09 -3.11
N GLY A 69 -12.00 0.99 -2.58
CA GLY A 69 -12.71 1.86 -1.65
C GLY A 69 -12.93 1.26 -0.26
N CYS A 70 -12.13 0.29 0.20
CA CYS A 70 -12.10 -0.02 1.63
C CYS A 70 -11.26 1.03 2.38
N TRP A 71 -11.55 1.21 3.66
CA TRP A 71 -10.64 1.91 4.57
C TRP A 71 -9.73 0.87 5.23
N LEU A 72 -8.46 1.23 5.39
CA LEU A 72 -7.46 0.46 6.10
C LEU A 72 -6.89 1.33 7.21
N GLU A 73 -7.19 0.97 8.45
CA GLU A 73 -6.64 1.64 9.63
C GLU A 73 -5.16 1.31 9.79
N GLY A 74 -4.42 2.16 10.51
CA GLY A 74 -3.02 1.89 10.80
C GLY A 74 -2.83 0.55 11.52
N ALA A 75 -3.53 0.34 12.63
CA ALA A 75 -3.44 -0.90 13.41
C ALA A 75 -3.72 -2.15 12.56
N ASP A 76 -4.64 -2.06 11.61
CA ASP A 76 -4.99 -3.16 10.71
C ASP A 76 -3.88 -3.51 9.73
N ALA A 77 -3.28 -2.49 9.09
CA ALA A 77 -2.16 -2.68 8.20
C ALA A 77 -0.94 -3.24 8.97
N GLU A 78 -0.69 -2.78 10.20
CA GLU A 78 0.40 -3.30 11.04
C GLU A 78 0.17 -4.77 11.43
N ARG A 79 -1.05 -5.11 11.86
CA ARG A 79 -1.43 -6.49 12.16
C ARG A 79 -1.19 -7.41 10.95
N VAL A 80 -1.66 -7.01 9.77
CA VAL A 80 -1.45 -7.81 8.55
C VAL A 80 0.02 -7.93 8.21
N THR A 81 0.81 -6.87 8.31
CA THR A 81 2.25 -6.93 8.11
C THR A 81 2.91 -7.95 9.04
N LEU A 82 2.56 -7.95 10.33
CA LEU A 82 3.08 -8.90 11.31
C LEU A 82 2.71 -10.35 10.97
N GLU A 83 1.45 -10.60 10.58
CA GLU A 83 1.00 -11.91 10.10
C GLU A 83 1.81 -12.38 8.89
N LEU A 84 1.97 -11.52 7.88
CA LEU A 84 2.70 -11.85 6.66
C LEU A 84 4.18 -12.13 6.89
N ARG A 85 4.79 -11.44 7.86
CA ARG A 85 6.19 -11.66 8.27
C ARG A 85 6.37 -13.00 8.98
N ALA A 86 5.35 -13.49 9.69
CA ALA A 86 5.39 -14.79 10.36
C ALA A 86 5.20 -15.98 9.41
N LEU A 87 4.62 -15.75 8.23
CA LEU A 87 4.43 -16.79 7.21
C LEU A 87 5.75 -17.20 6.55
N SER A 88 5.85 -18.46 6.13
CA SER A 88 6.90 -18.89 5.21
C SER A 88 6.65 -18.33 3.80
N TYR A 89 7.66 -18.38 2.92
CA TYR A 89 7.44 -18.08 1.50
C TYR A 89 6.35 -18.97 0.88
N GLU A 90 6.33 -20.27 1.22
CA GLU A 90 5.31 -21.18 0.70
C GLU A 90 3.91 -20.77 1.14
N ASP A 91 3.72 -20.43 2.41
CA ASP A 91 2.41 -20.02 2.92
C ASP A 91 1.96 -18.70 2.29
N ARG A 92 2.86 -17.72 2.15
CA ARG A 92 2.57 -16.49 1.39
C ARG A 92 2.17 -16.79 -0.06
N SER A 93 2.87 -17.72 -0.72
CA SER A 93 2.59 -18.08 -2.11
C SER A 93 1.24 -18.77 -2.30
N ARG A 94 0.75 -19.46 -1.26
CA ARG A 94 -0.56 -20.14 -1.23
C ARG A 94 -1.70 -19.22 -0.79
N ASN A 95 -1.40 -18.05 -0.21
CA ASN A 95 -2.43 -17.07 0.15
C ASN A 95 -3.11 -16.52 -1.12
N GLY A 96 -4.43 -16.68 -1.21
CA GLY A 96 -5.20 -16.34 -2.41
C GLY A 96 -5.30 -14.84 -2.73
N CYS A 97 -4.88 -13.96 -1.81
CA CYS A 97 -4.74 -12.53 -2.06
C CYS A 97 -3.32 -12.12 -2.49
N ILE A 98 -2.31 -12.97 -2.31
CA ILE A 98 -0.90 -12.68 -2.62
C ILE A 98 -0.49 -13.41 -3.90
N GLY A 99 -0.57 -14.74 -3.90
CA GLY A 99 -0.10 -15.60 -4.98
C GLY A 99 1.42 -15.67 -5.11
N ARG A 100 1.89 -16.62 -5.93
CA ARG A 100 3.33 -16.93 -6.09
C ARG A 100 4.17 -15.76 -6.62
N GLU A 101 3.62 -14.97 -7.54
CA GLU A 101 4.35 -13.86 -8.19
C GLU A 101 4.68 -12.70 -7.24
N ARG A 102 3.93 -12.56 -6.15
CA ARG A 102 4.12 -11.46 -5.17
C ARG A 102 4.69 -11.94 -3.84
N ALA A 103 4.76 -13.26 -3.61
CA ALA A 103 5.15 -13.82 -2.32
C ALA A 103 6.59 -13.47 -1.88
N ASP A 104 7.48 -13.19 -2.83
CA ASP A 104 8.86 -12.76 -2.58
C ASP A 104 9.04 -11.24 -2.49
N LEU A 105 8.03 -10.44 -2.83
CA LEU A 105 8.11 -8.97 -2.81
C LEU A 105 7.15 -8.33 -1.81
N VAL A 106 6.12 -9.06 -1.36
CA VAL A 106 5.07 -8.50 -0.50
C VAL A 106 5.63 -7.91 0.80
N LEU A 107 6.67 -8.50 1.38
CA LEU A 107 7.30 -7.99 2.59
C LEU A 107 8.07 -6.68 2.35
N ALA A 108 8.73 -6.51 1.21
CA ALA A 108 9.35 -5.24 0.85
C ALA A 108 8.28 -4.16 0.66
N GLY A 109 7.14 -4.53 0.05
CA GLY A 109 5.97 -3.65 -0.04
C GLY A 109 5.44 -3.25 1.35
N CYS A 110 5.34 -4.19 2.29
CA CYS A 110 4.94 -3.89 3.66
C CYS A 110 5.91 -2.92 4.34
N ALA A 111 7.22 -3.09 4.16
CA ALA A 111 8.23 -2.19 4.72
C ALA A 111 8.06 -0.76 4.18
N ILE A 112 7.77 -0.62 2.88
CA ILE A 112 7.47 0.70 2.29
C ILE A 112 6.23 1.32 2.91
N LEU A 113 5.15 0.55 3.03
CA LEU A 113 3.90 1.06 3.60
C LEU A 113 4.06 1.44 5.08
N ASP A 114 4.77 0.63 5.85
CA ASP A 114 5.04 0.88 7.27
C ASP A 114 5.82 2.18 7.46
N GLU A 115 6.83 2.47 6.63
CA GLU A 115 7.59 3.71 6.70
C GLU A 115 6.75 4.94 6.31
N ILE A 116 5.94 4.84 5.27
CA ILE A 116 5.00 5.92 4.90
C ILE A 116 4.03 6.19 6.06
N ARG A 117 3.52 5.14 6.71
CA ARG A 117 2.62 5.29 7.85
C ARG A 117 3.33 5.84 9.10
N ALA A 118 4.58 5.45 9.34
CA ALA A 118 5.37 5.98 10.44
C ALA A 118 5.64 7.49 10.27
N ALA A 119 5.84 7.94 9.03
CA ALA A 119 5.98 9.36 8.71
C ALA A 119 4.65 10.14 8.89
N PHE A 120 3.50 9.48 8.72
CA PHE A 120 2.18 10.09 8.81
C PHE A 120 1.22 9.29 9.74
N PRO A 121 1.44 9.31 11.07
CA PRO A 121 0.86 8.33 12.00
C PRO A 121 -0.66 8.43 12.24
N ASN A 122 -1.25 9.62 12.06
CA ASN A 122 -2.69 9.84 12.30
C ASN A 122 -3.55 9.49 11.07
N GLN A 123 -2.98 8.79 10.09
CA GLN A 123 -3.57 8.65 8.77
C GLN A 123 -4.15 7.28 8.51
N ARG A 124 -5.40 7.29 8.04
CA ARG A 124 -6.07 6.12 7.47
C ARG A 124 -5.81 6.06 5.98
N ILE A 125 -5.74 4.85 5.45
CA ILE A 125 -5.48 4.63 4.03
C ILE A 125 -6.79 4.24 3.34
N ARG A 126 -7.20 5.05 2.37
CA ARG A 126 -8.23 4.66 1.40
C ARG A 126 -7.57 3.81 0.33
N VAL A 127 -8.08 2.60 0.13
CA VAL A 127 -7.56 1.71 -0.91
C VAL A 127 -8.27 2.02 -2.21
N ALA A 128 -7.53 2.18 -3.30
CA ALA A 128 -8.08 2.28 -4.64
C ALA A 128 -7.44 1.20 -5.52
N ASP A 129 -8.26 0.38 -6.16
CA ASP A 129 -7.78 -0.57 -7.17
C ASP A 129 -7.84 0.02 -8.58
N ARG A 130 -8.34 1.25 -8.70
CA ARG A 130 -8.31 2.05 -9.91
C ARG A 130 -6.97 2.79 -9.95
N GLY A 131 -6.16 2.48 -10.94
CA GLY A 131 -4.80 2.97 -11.04
C GLY A 131 -4.58 3.81 -12.29
N LEU A 132 -3.35 3.71 -12.80
CA LEU A 132 -2.89 4.48 -13.96
C LEU A 132 -3.74 4.23 -15.22
N ARG A 133 -4.19 2.98 -15.45
CA ARG A 133 -4.97 2.63 -16.64
C ARG A 133 -6.29 3.39 -16.68
N GLU A 134 -7.01 3.39 -15.56
CA GLU A 134 -8.26 4.13 -15.39
C GLU A 134 -8.03 5.64 -15.45
N GLY A 135 -6.91 6.13 -14.90
CA GLY A 135 -6.52 7.54 -14.98
C GLY A 135 -6.29 8.01 -16.41
N ILE A 136 -5.53 7.24 -17.21
CA ILE A 136 -5.28 7.53 -18.63
C ILE A 136 -6.58 7.50 -19.43
N LEU A 137 -7.42 6.47 -19.25
CA LEU A 137 -8.71 6.38 -19.93
C LEU A 137 -9.59 7.59 -19.61
N ALA A 138 -9.69 7.99 -18.34
CA ALA A 138 -10.46 9.16 -17.93
C ALA A 138 -9.91 10.45 -18.54
N GLN A 139 -8.58 10.59 -18.68
CA GLN A 139 -7.97 11.73 -19.38
C GLN A 139 -8.33 11.74 -20.87
N MET A 140 -8.25 10.60 -21.55
CA MET A 140 -8.63 10.48 -22.97
C MET A 140 -10.10 10.82 -23.19
N MET A 141 -11.00 10.24 -22.39
CA MET A 141 -12.43 10.52 -22.46
C MET A 141 -12.79 11.99 -22.15
N ARG A 142 -12.02 12.66 -21.27
CA ARG A 142 -12.18 14.10 -21.02
C ARG A 142 -11.73 14.93 -22.23
N ALA A 143 -10.62 14.57 -22.85
CA ALA A 143 -10.13 15.22 -24.07
C ALA A 143 -11.13 15.09 -25.23
N ASP A 144 -11.81 13.94 -25.32
CA ASP A 144 -12.82 13.67 -26.35
C ASP A 144 -14.23 14.21 -25.99
N GLY A 145 -14.40 14.90 -24.86
CA GLY A 145 -15.69 15.49 -24.42
C GLY A 145 -16.74 14.48 -23.95
N HIS A 146 -16.36 13.21 -23.73
CA HIS A 146 -17.26 12.13 -23.32
C HIS A 146 -17.44 12.04 -21.79
N LEU A 147 -16.56 12.68 -21.02
CA LEU A 147 -16.71 12.91 -19.58
C LEU A 147 -17.07 14.38 -19.39
N GLY A 148 -18.37 14.66 -19.23
CA GLY A 148 -18.89 16.02 -19.06
C GLY A 148 -18.16 16.80 -17.96
N VAL A 149 -17.89 18.07 -18.23
CA VAL A 149 -17.36 19.03 -17.25
C VAL A 149 -18.33 19.03 -16.06
N ARG A 150 -17.86 18.58 -14.90
CA ARG A 150 -18.62 18.79 -13.66
C ARG A 150 -18.63 20.30 -13.41
N THR A 151 -19.80 20.90 -13.60
CA THR A 151 -20.17 22.23 -13.10
C THR A 151 -20.28 22.20 -11.58
#